data_AF-A0A7Y0PQV3-F1
#
_entry.id   AF-A0A7Y0PQV3-F1
#
_cell.length_a   1.000
_cell.length_b   1.000
_cell.length_c   1.000
_cell.angle_alpha   90.00
_cell.angle_beta   90.00
_cell.angle_gamma   90.00
#
_symmetry.space_group_name_H-M   'P 1'
#
loop_
_entity.id
_entity.type
_entity.pdbx_description
1 polymer ?
#
loop_
_entity_poly.entity_id
_entity_poly.type
_entity_poly.pdbx_seq_one_letter_code
_entity_poly.pdbx_strand_id
1 'polypeptide(L)'
;MHNKKWSVFLINIFMTFVLFLIFSSEYSFVLYINSVYYLTFFYLVIFLFMYIAKGGFLDGVTFSFRRFHHVILKSNDYLDEWKEKPLPSQKFNKGIYSILKFQAFMLLIYLLILLLTYYV
;
A
#
# COMPACT_ATOMS: atom_id res chain seq x y z
N MET A 1 -3.83 -15.69 12.60
CA MET A 1 -3.48 -14.60 11.64
C MET A 1 -4.13 -13.25 12.00
N HIS A 2 -5.30 -13.22 12.65
CA HIS A 2 -5.98 -12.00 13.09
C HIS A 2 -5.13 -11.17 14.08
N ASN A 3 -4.51 -11.84 15.07
CA ASN A 3 -3.69 -11.19 16.10
C ASN A 3 -2.54 -10.37 15.50
N LYS A 4 -1.86 -10.89 14.46
CA LYS A 4 -0.76 -10.18 13.80
C LYS A 4 -1.19 -8.85 13.16
N LYS A 5 -2.42 -8.79 12.62
CA LYS A 5 -2.95 -7.57 11.98
C LYS A 5 -3.21 -6.48 13.01
N TRP A 6 -3.83 -6.84 14.14
CA TRP A 6 -4.06 -5.92 15.25
C TRP A 6 -2.76 -5.48 15.92
N SER A 7 -1.79 -6.39 16.10
CA SER A 7 -0.47 -6.01 16.63
C SER A 7 0.21 -4.97 15.75
N VAL A 8 0.22 -5.15 14.41
CA VAL A 8 0.80 -4.15 13.49
C VAL A 8 0.05 -2.82 13.57
N PHE A 9 -1.28 -2.84 13.73
CA PHE A 9 -2.07 -1.62 13.88
C PHE A 9 -1.75 -0.87 15.17
N LEU A 10 -1.65 -1.58 16.29
CA LEU A 10 -1.25 -1.01 17.57
C LEU A 10 0.18 -0.46 17.53
N ILE A 11 1.10 -1.17 16.87
CA ILE A 11 2.47 -0.69 16.66
C ILE A 11 2.45 0.60 15.82
N ASN A 12 1.64 0.68 14.77
CA ASN A 12 1.50 1.90 13.96
C ASN A 12 0.99 3.08 14.78
N ILE A 13 -0.05 2.89 15.59
CA ILE A 13 -0.57 3.95 16.49
C ILE A 13 0.52 4.37 17.48
N PHE A 14 1.14 3.40 18.15
CA PHE A 14 2.17 3.66 19.15
C PHE A 14 3.36 4.41 18.54
N MET A 15 3.86 3.96 17.39
CA MET A 15 4.94 4.62 16.67
C MET A 15 4.55 6.03 16.24
N THR A 16 3.34 6.23 15.72
CA THR A 16 2.86 7.57 15.32
C THR A 16 2.79 8.50 16.51
N PHE A 17 2.31 8.01 17.65
CA PHE A 17 2.25 8.77 18.89
C PHE A 17 3.64 9.14 19.40
N VAL A 18 4.59 8.19 19.42
CA VAL A 18 5.98 8.45 19.80
C VAL A 18 6.64 9.45 18.85
N LEU A 19 6.47 9.30 17.54
CA LEU A 19 7.00 10.24 16.55
C LEU A 19 6.40 11.64 16.73
N PHE A 20 5.10 11.73 16.96
CA PHE A 20 4.44 12.99 17.29
C PHE A 20 5.06 13.65 18.53
N LEU A 21 5.31 12.87 19.59
CA LEU A 21 5.91 13.41 20.83
C LEU A 21 7.34 13.97 20.63
N ILE A 22 8.12 13.34 19.75
CA ILE A 22 9.53 13.70 19.50
C ILE A 22 9.65 14.88 18.52
N PHE A 23 8.85 14.87 17.45
CA PHE A 23 9.01 15.81 16.34
C PHE A 23 8.06 17.00 16.39
N SER A 24 7.00 16.96 17.20
CA SER A 24 6.07 18.08 17.27
C SER A 24 6.65 19.20 18.13
N SER A 25 6.73 20.40 17.55
CA SER A 25 7.13 21.62 18.25
C SER A 25 6.10 22.08 19.28
N GLU A 26 4.83 21.72 19.07
CA GLU A 26 3.72 22.01 19.96
C GLU A 26 2.83 20.78 20.11
N TYR A 27 2.32 20.53 21.31
CA TYR A 27 1.42 19.40 21.56
C TYR A 27 -0.04 19.78 21.27
N SER A 28 -0.33 19.99 20.00
CA SER A 28 -1.70 20.25 19.51
C SER A 28 -2.34 18.97 18.98
N PHE A 29 -3.64 18.80 19.27
CA PHE A 29 -4.44 17.69 18.75
C PHE A 29 -4.46 17.66 17.21
N VAL A 30 -4.42 18.83 16.56
CA VAL A 30 -4.36 18.96 15.11
C VAL A 30 -3.07 18.36 14.54
N LEU A 31 -1.94 18.57 15.21
CA LEU A 31 -0.65 18.05 14.77
C LEU A 31 -0.57 16.52 14.94
N TYR A 32 -1.26 15.97 15.95
CA TYR A 32 -1.42 14.53 16.08
C TYR A 32 -2.29 13.96 14.94
N ILE A 33 -3.41 14.59 14.62
CA ILE A 33 -4.26 14.22 13.47
C ILE A 33 -3.45 14.22 12.17
N ASN A 34 -2.64 15.26 11.94
CA ASN A 34 -1.77 15.35 10.76
C ASN A 34 -0.76 14.20 10.70
N SER A 35 -0.17 13.82 11.84
CA SER A 35 0.77 12.69 11.92
C SER A 35 0.10 11.37 11.54
N VAL A 36 -1.11 11.12 12.07
CA VAL A 36 -1.93 9.95 11.72
C VAL A 36 -2.36 9.99 10.25
N TYR A 37 -2.70 11.17 9.72
CA TYR A 37 -3.04 11.37 8.32
C TYR A 37 -1.91 10.94 7.38
N TYR A 38 -0.67 11.39 7.62
CA TYR A 38 0.45 11.03 6.75
C TYR A 38 0.72 9.53 6.73
N LEU A 39 0.65 8.86 7.88
CA LEU A 39 0.78 7.41 7.94
C LEU A 39 -0.37 6.71 7.21
N THR A 40 -1.61 7.17 7.43
CA THR A 40 -2.80 6.62 6.77
C THR A 40 -2.70 6.76 5.25
N PHE A 41 -2.28 7.95 4.77
CA PHE A 41 -2.08 8.24 3.36
C PHE A 41 -1.05 7.30 2.73
N PHE A 42 0.08 7.09 3.39
CA PHE A 42 1.10 6.14 2.94
C PHE A 42 0.54 4.71 2.77
N TYR A 43 -0.19 4.21 3.76
CA TYR A 43 -0.84 2.90 3.68
C TYR A 43 -1.89 2.82 2.57
N LEU A 44 -2.68 3.88 2.36
CA LEU A 44 -3.69 3.95 1.29
C LEU A 44 -3.04 3.90 -0.10
N VAL A 45 -1.98 4.68 -0.33
CA VAL A 45 -1.27 4.69 -1.61
C VAL A 45 -0.73 3.29 -1.94
N ILE A 46 -0.05 2.66 -0.99
CA ILE A 46 0.48 1.29 -1.18
C ILE A 46 -0.66 0.30 -1.42
N PHE A 47 -1.73 0.37 -0.63
CA PHE A 47 -2.87 -0.53 -0.78
C PHE A 47 -3.55 -0.37 -2.14
N LEU A 48 -3.80 0.85 -2.60
CA LEU A 48 -4.40 1.13 -3.91
C LEU A 48 -3.49 0.65 -5.05
N PHE A 49 -2.19 0.91 -4.97
CA PHE A 49 -1.23 0.41 -5.93
C PHE A 49 -1.28 -1.13 -6.02
N MET A 50 -1.26 -1.81 -4.87
CA MET A 50 -1.37 -3.27 -4.83
C MET A 50 -2.73 -3.78 -5.31
N TYR A 51 -3.81 -3.04 -5.05
CA TYR A 51 -5.15 -3.40 -5.51
C TYR A 51 -5.22 -3.40 -7.05
N ILE A 52 -4.70 -2.36 -7.69
CA ILE A 52 -4.62 -2.24 -9.15
C ILE A 52 -3.70 -3.32 -9.73
N ALA A 53 -2.54 -3.54 -9.11
CA ALA A 53 -1.58 -4.53 -9.54
C ALA A 53 -2.14 -5.97 -9.45
N LYS A 54 -2.85 -6.28 -8.37
CA LYS A 54 -3.54 -7.56 -8.20
C LYS A 54 -4.68 -7.75 -9.21
N GLY A 55 -5.36 -6.67 -9.59
CA GLY A 55 -6.46 -6.68 -10.55
C GLY A 55 -6.04 -6.96 -12.01
N GLY A 56 -4.76 -7.22 -12.28
CA GLY A 56 -4.26 -7.55 -13.62
C GLY A 56 -4.07 -6.35 -14.54
N PHE A 57 -4.32 -5.12 -14.07
CA PHE A 57 -4.07 -3.91 -14.86
C PHE A 57 -2.59 -3.81 -15.28
N LEU A 58 -1.68 -4.03 -14.32
CA LEU A 58 -0.24 -4.02 -14.60
C LEU A 58 0.20 -5.21 -15.46
N ASP A 59 -0.56 -6.31 -15.48
CA ASP A 59 -0.26 -7.44 -16.36
C ASP A 59 -0.49 -7.06 -17.81
N GLY A 60 -1.59 -6.36 -18.12
CA GLY A 60 -1.89 -5.86 -19.48
C GLY A 60 -0.85 -4.85 -19.98
N VAL A 61 -0.40 -3.95 -19.10
CA VAL A 61 0.68 -3.00 -19.40
C VAL A 61 1.99 -3.74 -19.67
N THR A 62 2.36 -4.67 -18.78
CA THR A 62 3.60 -5.46 -18.90
C THR A 62 3.59 -6.31 -20.17
N PHE A 63 2.45 -6.95 -20.47
CA PHE A 63 2.27 -7.74 -21.69
C PHE A 63 2.47 -6.89 -22.94
N SER A 64 1.87 -5.70 -22.99
CA SER A 64 2.00 -4.77 -24.12
C SER A 64 3.44 -4.33 -24.35
N PHE A 65 4.17 -3.96 -23.28
CA PHE A 65 5.58 -3.60 -23.39
C PHE A 65 6.47 -4.77 -23.80
N ARG A 66 6.25 -5.97 -23.25
CA ARG A 66 7.00 -7.17 -23.64
C ARG A 66 6.80 -7.50 -25.12
N ARG A 67 5.55 -7.46 -25.59
CA ARG A 67 5.20 -7.68 -27.00
C ARG A 67 5.84 -6.62 -27.91
N PHE A 68 5.74 -5.35 -27.52
CA PHE A 68 6.32 -4.24 -28.28
C PHE A 68 7.85 -4.42 -28.43
N HIS A 69 8.53 -4.72 -27.33
CA HIS A 69 9.98 -4.97 -27.33
C HIS A 69 10.34 -6.16 -28.22
N HIS A 70 9.66 -7.30 -28.09
CA HIS A 70 9.90 -8.50 -28.89
C HIS A 70 9.71 -8.25 -30.39
N VAL A 71 8.60 -7.60 -30.77
CA VAL A 71 8.23 -7.35 -32.18
C VAL A 71 9.15 -6.31 -32.84
N ILE A 72 9.55 -5.25 -32.12
CA ILE A 72 10.27 -4.11 -32.72
C ILE A 72 11.78 -4.22 -32.57
N LEU A 73 12.28 -4.64 -31.40
CA LEU A 73 13.73 -4.78 -31.17
C LEU A 73 14.30 -6.11 -31.68
N LYS A 74 13.46 -6.96 -32.30
CA LYS A 74 13.86 -8.21 -32.97
C LYS A 74 14.82 -9.02 -32.10
N SER A 75 14.48 -9.17 -30.82
CA SER A 75 15.27 -9.95 -29.87
C SER A 75 15.34 -11.39 -30.36
N ASN A 76 16.51 -12.04 -30.24
CA ASN A 76 16.78 -13.46 -30.55
C ASN A 76 16.01 -14.47 -29.64
N ASP A 77 14.81 -14.09 -29.19
CA ASP A 77 13.90 -14.92 -28.42
C ASP A 77 13.02 -15.73 -29.40
N TYR A 78 13.61 -16.80 -29.94
CA TYR A 78 13.00 -17.69 -30.93
C TYR A 78 11.88 -18.57 -30.35
N LEU A 79 11.81 -18.70 -29.01
CA LEU A 79 10.88 -19.60 -28.31
C LEU A 79 9.75 -18.85 -27.59
N ASP A 80 9.55 -17.55 -27.85
CA ASP A 80 8.52 -16.74 -27.19
C ASP A 80 8.63 -16.76 -25.63
N GLU A 81 9.84 -16.86 -25.08
CA GLU A 81 10.09 -16.97 -23.63
C GLU A 81 9.52 -15.78 -22.85
N TRP A 82 9.36 -14.62 -23.50
CA TRP A 82 8.71 -13.45 -22.93
C TRP A 82 7.27 -13.70 -22.44
N LYS A 83 6.56 -14.70 -23.00
CA LYS A 83 5.19 -15.09 -22.62
C LYS A 83 5.16 -15.89 -21.31
N GLU A 84 6.19 -16.70 -21.05
CA GLU A 84 6.26 -17.56 -19.86
C GLU A 84 6.70 -16.82 -18.60
N LYS A 85 7.26 -15.62 -18.75
CA LYS A 85 7.70 -14.80 -17.62
C LYS A 85 6.52 -14.47 -16.69
N PRO A 86 6.63 -14.73 -15.38
CA PRO A 86 5.53 -14.53 -14.44
C PRO A 86 5.03 -13.09 -14.46
N LEU A 87 3.70 -12.96 -14.45
CA LEU A 87 3.02 -11.67 -14.47
C LEU A 87 3.13 -10.97 -13.11
N PRO A 88 3.11 -9.63 -13.08
CA PRO A 88 3.08 -8.86 -11.83
C PRO A 88 2.04 -9.39 -10.82
N SER A 89 0.82 -9.71 -11.27
CA SER A 89 -0.26 -10.25 -10.42
C SER A 89 0.09 -11.58 -9.74
N GLN A 90 0.90 -12.42 -10.39
CA GLN A 90 1.29 -13.76 -9.89
C GLN A 90 2.40 -13.69 -8.84
N LYS A 91 3.14 -12.58 -8.77
CA LYS A 91 4.21 -12.37 -7.77
C LYS A 91 3.69 -11.87 -6.41
N PHE A 92 2.38 -11.67 -6.25
CA PHE A 92 1.83 -11.09 -5.03
C PHE A 92 1.67 -12.08 -3.88
N ASN A 93 2.24 -11.72 -2.73
CA ASN A 93 1.98 -12.43 -1.48
C ASN A 93 0.60 -12.04 -0.91
N LYS A 94 -0.34 -13.00 -0.91
CA LYS A 94 -1.70 -12.84 -0.38
C LYS A 94 -1.72 -12.40 1.09
N GLY A 95 -0.73 -12.82 1.89
CA GLY A 95 -0.62 -12.46 3.30
C GLY A 95 -0.31 -10.98 3.50
N ILE A 96 0.68 -10.46 2.78
CA ILE A 96 1.09 -9.04 2.83
C ILE A 96 -0.06 -8.15 2.37
N TYR A 97 -0.73 -8.50 1.26
CA TYR A 97 -1.91 -7.79 0.79
C TYR A 97 -3.03 -7.74 1.84
N SER A 98 -3.29 -8.86 2.52
CA SER A 98 -4.34 -8.95 3.55
C SER A 98 -4.02 -8.10 4.79
N ILE A 99 -2.73 -7.94 5.13
CA ILE A 99 -2.27 -7.07 6.22
C ILE A 99 -2.40 -5.61 5.79
N LEU A 100 -1.86 -5.24 4.62
CA LEU A 100 -1.90 -3.86 4.12
C LEU A 100 -3.33 -3.34 3.93
N LYS A 101 -4.22 -4.18 3.36
CA LYS A 101 -5.65 -3.85 3.28
C LYS A 101 -6.22 -3.54 4.67
N PHE A 102 -5.98 -4.40 5.65
CA PHE A 102 -6.48 -4.19 7.01
C PHE A 102 -5.93 -2.91 7.65
N GLN A 103 -4.63 -2.66 7.50
CA GLN A 103 -4.00 -1.43 8.04
C GLN A 103 -4.60 -0.18 7.41
N ALA A 104 -4.73 -0.13 6.08
CA ALA A 104 -5.29 1.02 5.38
C ALA A 104 -6.72 1.34 5.85
N PHE A 105 -7.60 0.33 5.95
CA PHE A 105 -8.97 0.53 6.42
C PHE A 105 -9.05 0.93 7.90
N MET A 106 -8.28 0.27 8.79
CA MET A 106 -8.34 0.58 10.21
C MET A 106 -7.75 1.95 10.54
N LEU A 107 -6.65 2.34 9.88
CA LEU A 107 -6.08 3.68 10.02
C LEU A 107 -7.02 4.75 9.47
N LEU A 108 -7.72 4.48 8.37
CA LEU A 108 -8.76 5.38 7.85
C LEU A 108 -9.90 5.57 8.86
N ILE A 109 -10.45 4.47 9.41
CA ILE A 109 -11.50 4.55 10.43
C ILE A 109 -11.03 5.33 11.65
N TYR A 110 -9.81 5.04 12.12
CA TYR A 110 -9.21 5.74 13.25
C TYR A 110 -9.05 7.25 12.97
N LEU A 111 -8.55 7.62 11.79
CA LEU A 111 -8.44 9.02 11.36
C LEU A 111 -9.82 9.71 11.32
N LEU A 112 -10.84 9.03 10.79
CA LEU A 112 -12.20 9.58 10.76
C LEU A 112 -12.75 9.81 12.17
N ILE A 113 -12.51 8.89 13.11
CA ILE A 113 -12.89 9.07 14.51
C ILE A 113 -12.19 10.31 15.10
N LEU A 114 -10.88 10.46 14.89
CA LEU A 114 -10.14 11.62 15.38
C LEU A 114 -10.67 12.94 14.79
N LEU A 115 -10.99 12.97 13.49
CA LEU A 115 -11.58 14.14 12.85
C LEU A 115 -12.96 14.46 13.41
N LEU A 116 -13.82 13.45 13.59
CA LEU A 116 -15.12 13.65 14.22
C LEU A 116 -14.98 14.22 15.64
N THR A 117 -14.05 13.71 16.44
CA THR A 117 -13.77 14.25 17.78
C THR A 117 -13.20 15.67 17.74
N TYR A 118 -12.52 16.07 16.67
CA TYR A 118 -12.01 17.44 16.55
C TYR A 118 -13.10 18.45 16.17
N TYR A 119 -14.06 18.04 15.35
CA TYR A 119 -15.10 18.93 14.81
C TYR A 119 -16.38 18.98 15.64
N VAL A 120 -16.61 17.99 16.51
CA VAL A 120 -17.73 17.96 17.48
C VAL A 120 -17.33 18.64 18.77
#